data_AF-A0A1F9PPZ4-F1
#
_entry.id   AF-A0A1F9PPZ4-F1
#
_cell.length_a   1.000
_cell.length_b   1.000
_cell.length_c   1.000
_cell.angle_alpha   90.00
_cell.angle_beta   90.00
_cell.angle_gamma   90.00
#
_symmetry.space_group_name_H-M   'P 1'
#
loop_
_entity.id
_entity.type
_entity.pdbx_description
1 polymer ?
#
loop_
_entity_poly.entity_id
_entity_poly.type
_entity_poly.pdbx_seq_one_letter_code
_entity_poly.pdbx_strand_id
1 'polypeptide(L)'
;MMRICLRLALSLLPLGLTPLMILLIGSGYLNFGGGCKDVLMLVPWMVWSLIYLIISIVCWRKQWSIAKGIAGSVIGATGILALLFLVLLVGSSAWLGLK
;
A
#
# COMPACT_ATOMS: atom_id res chain seq x y z
N MET A 1 -19.12 -18.46 -6.87
CA MET A 1 -18.66 -18.16 -5.50
C MET A 1 -17.14 -18.15 -5.37
N MET A 2 -16.43 -19.25 -5.65
CA MET A 2 -14.98 -19.36 -5.39
C MET A 2 -14.10 -18.26 -6.03
N ARG A 3 -14.41 -17.82 -7.26
CA ARG A 3 -13.71 -16.70 -7.91
C ARG A 3 -13.88 -15.35 -7.20
N ILE A 4 -15.03 -15.11 -6.56
CA ILE A 4 -15.32 -13.85 -5.86
C ILE A 4 -14.56 -13.83 -4.53
N CYS A 5 -14.59 -14.96 -3.79
CA CYS A 5 -13.82 -15.13 -2.57
C CYS A 5 -12.32 -14.96 -2.81
N LEU A 6 -11.79 -15.58 -3.88
CA LEU A 6 -10.37 -15.44 -4.25
C LEU A 6 -10.00 -13.99 -4.57
N ARG A 7 -10.85 -13.29 -5.33
CA ARG A 7 -10.65 -11.87 -5.63
C ARG A 7 -10.59 -11.05 -4.34
N LEU A 8 -11.60 -11.15 -3.49
CA LEU A 8 -11.67 -10.43 -2.21
C LEU A 8 -10.48 -10.73 -1.31
N ALA A 9 -10.09 -11.99 -1.19
CA ALA A 9 -8.90 -12.38 -0.43
C ALA A 9 -7.65 -11.68 -0.98
N LEU A 10 -7.43 -11.71 -2.30
CA LEU A 10 -6.26 -11.10 -2.94
C LEU A 10 -6.25 -9.57 -2.89
N SER A 11 -7.42 -8.90 -2.87
CA SER A 11 -7.46 -7.45 -2.71
C SER A 11 -7.21 -7.01 -1.27
N LEU A 12 -7.69 -7.80 -0.31
CA LEU A 12 -7.56 -7.51 1.11
C LEU A 12 -6.21 -7.96 1.68
N LEU A 13 -5.51 -8.86 1.00
CA LEU A 13 -4.26 -9.45 1.49
C LEU A 13 -3.24 -8.40 1.96
N PRO A 14 -2.93 -7.33 1.21
CA PRO A 14 -1.96 -6.33 1.68
C PRO A 14 -2.41 -5.61 2.95
N LEU A 15 -3.70 -5.27 3.03
CA LEU A 15 -4.28 -4.65 4.22
C LEU A 15 -4.28 -5.64 5.39
N GLY A 16 -4.65 -6.90 5.14
CA GLY A 16 -4.68 -7.97 6.13
C GLY A 16 -3.30 -8.40 6.62
N LEU A 17 -2.21 -8.03 5.94
CA LEU A 17 -0.84 -8.22 6.42
C LEU A 17 -0.42 -7.16 7.46
N THR A 18 -1.14 -6.05 7.60
CA THR A 18 -0.79 -5.02 8.60
C THR A 18 -0.71 -5.51 10.05
N PRO A 19 -1.63 -6.33 10.59
CA PRO A 19 -1.54 -6.80 11.97
C PRO A 19 -0.35 -7.73 12.16
N LEU A 20 -0.04 -8.54 11.14
CA LEU A 20 1.11 -9.44 11.13
C LEU A 20 2.41 -8.65 11.12
N MET A 21 2.50 -7.57 10.32
CA MET A 21 3.66 -6.67 10.35
C MET A 21 3.82 -5.97 11.71
N ILE A 22 2.73 -5.48 12.32
CA ILE A 22 2.77 -4.89 13.67
C ILE A 22 3.30 -5.90 14.69
N LEU A 23 2.82 -7.15 14.63
CA LEU A 23 3.27 -8.21 15.51
C LEU A 23 4.77 -8.49 15.33
N LEU A 24 5.25 -8.59 14.09
CA LEU A 24 6.66 -8.83 13.78
C LEU A 24 7.57 -7.67 14.21
N ILE A 25 7.10 -6.42 14.10
CA ILE A 25 7.81 -5.24 14.61
C ILE A 25 7.85 -5.26 16.15
N GLY A 26 6.70 -5.48 16.79
CA GLY A 26 6.59 -5.50 18.26
C GLY A 26 7.37 -6.64 18.93
N SER A 27 7.59 -7.75 18.22
CA SER A 27 8.41 -8.88 18.67
C SER A 27 9.89 -8.75 18.30
N GLY A 28 10.28 -7.69 17.60
CA GLY A 28 11.67 -7.42 17.22
C GLY A 28 12.20 -8.24 16.05
N TYR A 29 11.35 -9.01 15.34
CA TYR A 29 11.74 -9.72 14.12
C TYR A 29 11.93 -8.77 12.93
N LEU A 30 11.18 -7.66 12.89
CA LEU A 30 11.38 -6.57 11.94
C LEU A 30 11.87 -5.34 12.69
N ASN A 31 13.03 -4.84 12.29
CA ASN A 31 13.64 -3.64 12.87
C ASN A 31 14.12 -2.72 11.75
N PHE A 32 13.61 -1.49 11.72
CA PHE A 32 13.88 -0.50 10.69
C PHE A 32 14.56 0.76 11.23
N GLY A 33 15.24 0.63 12.37
CA GLY A 33 15.87 1.75 13.08
C GLY A 33 15.39 1.90 14.52
N GLY A 34 14.40 1.10 14.93
CA GLY A 34 14.00 0.88 16.31
C GLY A 34 12.98 1.89 16.86
N GLY A 35 12.24 1.45 17.86
CA GLY A 35 11.25 2.27 18.58
C GLY A 35 10.03 2.63 17.73
N CYS A 36 9.45 3.80 17.98
CA CYS A 36 8.21 4.23 17.33
C CYS A 36 8.33 4.47 15.81
N LYS A 37 9.54 4.59 15.27
CA LYS A 37 9.79 4.85 13.85
C LYS A 37 9.43 3.67 12.96
N ASP A 38 9.61 2.46 13.47
CA ASP A 38 9.27 1.22 12.76
C ASP A 38 7.76 1.11 12.55
N VAL A 39 6.98 1.59 13.53
CA VAL A 39 5.52 1.71 13.41
C VAL A 39 5.13 2.80 12.41
N LEU A 40 5.90 3.89 12.33
CA LEU A 40 5.65 4.96 11.36
C LEU A 40 5.82 4.48 9.91
N MET A 41 6.70 3.49 9.69
CA MET A 41 6.89 2.83 8.39
C MET A 41 5.66 2.02 7.92
N LEU A 42 4.73 1.68 8.81
CA LEU A 42 3.45 1.07 8.43
C LEU A 42 2.50 2.06 7.75
N VAL A 43 2.65 3.37 7.97
CA VAL A 43 1.74 4.37 7.41
C VAL A 43 1.78 4.37 5.87
N PRO A 44 2.96 4.45 5.20
CA PRO A 44 3.05 4.31 3.75
C PRO A 44 2.47 2.97 3.25
N TRP A 45 2.71 1.87 3.97
CA TRP A 45 2.16 0.56 3.63
C TRP A 45 0.62 0.53 3.70
N MET A 46 0.03 1.11 4.74
CA MET A 46 -1.42 1.20 4.90
C MET A 46 -2.05 2.04 3.79
N VAL A 47 -1.45 3.19 3.46
CA VAL A 47 -1.90 4.05 2.35
C VAL A 47 -1.83 3.30 1.03
N TRP A 48 -0.71 2.63 0.76
CA TRP A 48 -0.55 1.81 -0.44
C TRP A 48 -1.60 0.69 -0.53
N SER A 49 -1.82 -0.03 0.57
CA SER A 49 -2.77 -1.14 0.65
C SER A 49 -4.20 -0.70 0.40
N LEU A 50 -4.59 0.49 0.89
CA LEU A 50 -5.89 1.08 0.63
C LEU A 50 -6.05 1.46 -0.85
N ILE A 51 -5.04 2.11 -1.45
CA ILE A 51 -5.07 2.45 -2.88
C ILE A 51 -5.15 1.18 -3.72
N TYR A 52 -4.36 0.16 -3.39
CA TYR A 52 -4.38 -1.14 -4.05
C TYR A 52 -5.77 -1.80 -4.00
N LEU A 53 -6.45 -1.76 -2.84
CA LEU A 53 -7.81 -2.27 -2.67
C LEU A 53 -8.79 -1.53 -3.58
N ILE A 54 -8.75 -0.19 -3.60
CA ILE A 54 -9.61 0.65 -4.43
C ILE A 54 -9.41 0.31 -5.92
N ILE A 55 -8.16 0.25 -6.39
CA ILE A 55 -7.86 -0.05 -7.80
C ILE A 55 -8.27 -1.49 -8.14
N SER A 56 -8.05 -2.45 -7.23
CA SER A 56 -8.47 -3.84 -7.41
C SER A 56 -9.97 -3.94 -7.65
N ILE A 57 -10.78 -3.23 -6.85
CA ILE A 57 -12.24 -3.15 -7.01
C ILE A 57 -12.60 -2.57 -8.38
N VAL A 58 -11.94 -1.49 -8.81
CA VAL A 58 -12.17 -0.87 -10.13
C VAL A 58 -11.82 -1.83 -11.27
N CYS A 59 -10.67 -2.50 -11.20
CA CYS A 59 -10.25 -3.50 -12.20
C CYS A 59 -11.23 -4.66 -12.30
N TRP A 60 -11.85 -5.06 -11.19
CA TRP A 60 -12.87 -6.11 -11.21
C TRP A 60 -14.19 -5.65 -11.82
N ARG A 61 -14.61 -4.40 -11.60
CA ARG A 61 -15.77 -3.82 -12.30
C ARG A 61 -15.57 -3.82 -13.81
N LYS A 62 -14.33 -3.65 -14.27
CA LYS A 62 -13.94 -3.76 -15.69
C LYS A 62 -13.80 -5.21 -16.20
N GLN A 63 -14.13 -6.21 -15.39
CA GLN A 63 -14.07 -7.64 -15.75
C GLN A 63 -12.67 -8.13 -16.18
N TRP A 64 -11.60 -7.46 -15.73
CA TRP A 64 -10.24 -7.90 -16.07
C TRP A 64 -9.91 -9.28 -15.49
N SER A 65 -8.98 -9.99 -16.15
CA SER A 65 -8.43 -11.23 -15.61
C SER A 65 -7.74 -10.97 -14.26
N ILE A 66 -7.70 -11.97 -13.39
CA ILE A 66 -7.13 -11.82 -12.03
C ILE A 66 -5.69 -11.31 -12.09
N ALA A 67 -4.86 -11.89 -12.97
CA ALA A 67 -3.47 -11.46 -13.16
C ALA A 67 -3.37 -9.99 -13.60
N LYS A 68 -4.17 -9.54 -14.57
CA LYS A 68 -4.18 -8.14 -15.03
C LYS A 68 -4.70 -7.19 -13.96
N GLY A 69 -5.68 -7.62 -13.18
CA GLY A 69 -6.22 -6.84 -12.07
C GLY A 69 -5.17 -6.63 -10.97
N ILE A 70 -4.44 -7.68 -10.58
CA ILE A 70 -3.35 -7.57 -9.60
C ILE A 70 -2.24 -6.66 -10.14
N ALA A 71 -1.76 -6.92 -11.35
CA ALA A 71 -0.68 -6.13 -11.95
C ALA A 71 -1.07 -4.64 -12.06
N GLY A 72 -2.27 -4.35 -12.57
CA GLY A 72 -2.78 -2.97 -12.65
C GLY A 72 -2.94 -2.30 -11.29
N SER A 73 -3.33 -3.06 -10.26
CA SER A 73 -3.48 -2.54 -8.90
C SER A 73 -2.14 -2.28 -8.23
N VAL A 74 -1.15 -3.16 -8.41
CA VAL A 74 0.23 -2.97 -7.92
C VAL A 74 0.86 -1.75 -8.59
N ILE A 75 0.80 -1.67 -9.92
CA ILE A 75 1.36 -0.55 -10.69
C ILE A 75 0.67 0.76 -10.31
N GLY A 76 -0.66 0.75 -10.26
CA GLY A 76 -1.43 1.95 -9.93
C GLY A 76 -1.21 2.42 -8.48
N ALA A 77 -1.21 1.51 -7.50
CA ALA A 77 -0.96 1.87 -6.11
C ALA A 77 0.45 2.41 -5.89
N THR A 78 1.44 1.79 -6.53
CA THR A 78 2.83 2.24 -6.46
C THR A 78 3.01 3.59 -7.14
N GLY A 79 2.41 3.78 -8.32
CA GLY A 79 2.45 5.05 -9.05
C GLY A 79 1.79 6.19 -8.29
N ILE A 80 0.60 5.98 -7.72
CA ILE A 80 -0.10 6.99 -6.93
C ILE A 80 0.69 7.31 -5.66
N LEU A 81 1.19 6.29 -4.95
CA LEU A 81 1.99 6.52 -3.75
C LEU A 81 3.27 7.32 -4.09
N ALA A 82 3.99 6.95 -5.15
CA ALA A 82 5.18 7.65 -5.60
C ALA A 82 4.89 9.12 -5.97
N LEU A 83 3.78 9.38 -6.67
CA LEU A 83 3.32 10.76 -6.95
C LEU A 83 3.02 11.53 -5.66
N LEU A 84 2.38 10.89 -4.69
CA LEU A 84 2.11 11.49 -3.37
C LEU A 84 3.40 11.89 -2.66
N PHE A 85 4.40 11.02 -2.65
CA PHE A 85 5.73 11.33 -2.11
C PHE A 85 6.42 12.45 -2.88
N LEU A 86 6.32 12.46 -4.22
CA LEU A 86 6.93 13.51 -5.04
C LEU A 86 6.28 14.88 -4.75
N VAL A 87 4.95 14.94 -4.65
CA VAL A 87 4.23 16.17 -4.27
C VAL A 87 4.61 16.63 -2.87
N LEU A 88 4.68 15.72 -1.91
CA LEU A 88 5.11 16.03 -0.54
C LEU A 88 6.55 16.53 -0.51
N LEU A 89 7.46 15.89 -1.27
CA LEU A 89 8.86 16.28 -1.37
C LEU A 89 8.98 17.69 -1.94
N VAL A 90 8.42 17.94 -3.13
CA VAL A 90 8.47 19.25 -3.79
C VAL A 90 7.81 20.32 -2.94
N GLY A 91 6.65 20.03 -2.35
CA GLY A 91 5.96 20.95 -1.45
C GLY A 91 6.80 21.28 -0.21
N SER A 92 7.46 20.28 0.39
CA SER A 92 8.33 20.49 1.54
C SER A 92 9.59 21.29 1.19
N SER A 93 10.22 21.03 0.04
CA SER A 93 11.38 21.79 -0.43
C SER A 93 11.03 23.24 -0.72
N ALA A 94 9.89 23.49 -1.39
CA ALA A 94 9.37 24.82 -1.67
C ALA A 94 9.04 25.59 -0.39
N TRP A 95 8.47 24.94 0.62
CA TRP A 95 8.22 25.55 1.93
C TRP A 95 9.54 25.87 2.65
N LEU A 96 10.48 24.93 2.68
CA LEU A 96 11.75 25.08 3.38
C LEU A 96 12.72 26.06 2.69
N GLY A 97 12.34 26.66 1.56
CA GLY A 97 13.15 27.64 0.83
C GLY A 97 14.38 27.03 0.15
N LEU A 98 14.45 25.70 0.07
CA LEU A 98 15.46 24.96 -0.68
C LEU A 98 15.04 25.01 -2.15
N LYS A 99 15.60 25.97 -2.89
CA LYS A 99 15.38 26.15 -4.34
C LYS A 99 15.74 24.91 -5.13
#